data_AF-A0A350NN50-F1
#
_entry.id   AF-A0A350NN50-F1
#
_cell.length_a   1.000
_cell.length_b   1.000
_cell.length_c   1.000
_cell.angle_alpha   90.00
_cell.angle_beta   90.00
_cell.angle_gamma   90.00
#
_symmetry.space_group_name_H-M   'P 1'
#
loop_
_entity.id
_entity.type
_entity.pdbx_description
1 polymer ?
#
loop_
_entity_poly.entity_id
_entity_poly.type
_entity_poly.pdbx_seq_one_letter_code
_entity_poly.pdbx_strand_id
1 'polypeptide(L)'
;RNGDIAYRLNKPYNYLMYHYAAYMAEAAMRLVVNFIVGSLIARLMAGAIQVSLSAILLFIPAALLGLSIEFFIKVCIGLGAFWVEDTESFLFLYDKALFIFGGMMLPLDLLPDMIRRISMVLPMNFVLYRPARLFAGYEAEAVWPLFGGQLAWLALAGLLCTIIYRMGVKRVNVNGG
;
A
#
# COMPACT_ATOMS: atom_id res chain seq x y z
N ARG A 1 5.45 -13.76 21.86
CA ARG A 1 4.20 -14.06 22.63
C ARG A 1 3.14 -14.52 21.62
N ASN A 2 3.30 -15.64 20.91
CA ASN A 2 3.28 -17.06 21.28
C ASN A 2 1.91 -17.49 21.85
N GLY A 3 1.07 -18.10 20.99
CA GLY A 3 -0.11 -18.87 21.40
C GLY A 3 -1.38 -18.61 20.59
N ASP A 4 -1.63 -17.39 20.14
CA ASP A 4 -2.97 -17.00 19.65
C ASP A 4 -3.21 -17.29 18.15
N ILE A 5 -2.18 -17.68 17.41
CA ILE A 5 -2.28 -18.01 15.98
C ILE A 5 -2.95 -19.38 15.78
N ALA A 6 -2.62 -20.36 16.63
CA ALA A 6 -3.18 -21.71 16.55
C ALA A 6 -4.68 -21.76 16.91
N TYR A 7 -5.15 -20.86 17.80
CA TYR A 7 -6.55 -20.83 18.22
C TYR A 7 -7.48 -20.14 17.21
N ARG A 8 -6.94 -19.24 16.36
CA ARG A 8 -7.71 -18.48 15.38
C ARG A 8 -7.86 -19.15 14.01
N LEU A 9 -7.17 -20.27 13.79
CA LEU A 9 -7.28 -21.10 12.57
C LEU A 9 -8.59 -21.92 12.49
N ASN A 10 -9.39 -21.96 13.57
CA ASN A 10 -10.60 -22.79 13.66
C ASN A 10 -11.92 -22.01 13.64
N LYS A 11 -11.89 -20.71 13.30
CA LYS A 11 -13.12 -19.91 13.10
C LYS A 11 -13.39 -19.72 11.60
N PRO A 12 -14.66 -19.75 11.15
CA PRO A 12 -15.04 -19.61 9.74
C PRO A 12 -14.96 -18.14 9.27
N TYR A 13 -13.89 -17.43 9.61
CA TYR A 13 -13.58 -16.10 9.09
C TYR A 13 -12.23 -16.17 8.38
N ASN A 14 -12.16 -15.66 7.15
CA ASN A 14 -10.91 -15.55 6.43
C ASN A 14 -10.01 -14.56 7.20
N TYR A 15 -9.00 -15.08 7.91
CA TYR A 15 -8.04 -14.32 8.72
C TYR A 15 -7.53 -13.07 7.99
N LEU A 16 -7.26 -13.20 6.69
CA LEU A 16 -6.80 -12.13 5.83
C LEU A 16 -7.81 -10.98 5.71
N MET A 17 -9.11 -11.29 5.61
CA MET A 17 -10.18 -10.29 5.49
C MET A 17 -10.39 -9.51 6.78
N TYR A 18 -10.25 -10.16 7.93
CA TYR A 18 -10.30 -9.47 9.23
C TYR A 18 -9.17 -8.44 9.34
N HIS A 19 -7.93 -8.85 9.04
CA HIS A 19 -6.79 -7.94 9.05
C HIS A 19 -6.89 -6.84 8.00
N TYR A 20 -7.46 -7.14 6.83
CA TYR A 20 -7.71 -6.16 5.78
C TYR A 20 -8.71 -5.09 6.23
N ALA A 21 -9.83 -5.50 6.82
CA ALA A 21 -10.84 -4.56 7.32
C ALA A 21 -10.27 -3.65 8.43
N ALA A 22 -9.51 -4.22 9.37
CA ALA A 22 -8.84 -3.46 10.42
C ALA A 22 -7.82 -2.45 9.85
N TYR A 23 -6.98 -2.90 8.90
CA TYR A 23 -6.01 -2.05 8.23
C TYR A 23 -6.69 -0.91 7.46
N MET A 24 -7.76 -1.22 6.72
CA MET A 24 -8.51 -0.22 5.96
C MET A 24 -9.18 0.81 6.86
N ALA A 25 -9.73 0.41 8.01
CA ALA A 25 -10.30 1.34 8.97
C ALA A 25 -9.23 2.30 9.52
N GLU A 26 -8.07 1.78 9.91
CA GLU A 26 -6.97 2.61 10.39
C GLU A 26 -6.42 3.53 9.29
N ALA A 27 -6.26 3.01 8.07
CA ALA A 27 -5.80 3.77 6.92
C ALA A 27 -6.79 4.88 6.52
N ALA A 28 -8.09 4.61 6.54
CA ALA A 28 -9.11 5.61 6.29
C ALA A 28 -9.06 6.74 7.32
N MET A 29 -8.90 6.40 8.62
CA MET A 29 -8.75 7.40 9.67
C MET A 29 -7.49 8.25 9.46
N ARG A 30 -6.34 7.64 9.16
CA ARG A 30 -5.11 8.36 8.83
C ARG A 30 -5.29 9.25 7.61
N LEU A 31 -5.95 8.77 6.56
CA LEU A 31 -6.18 9.52 5.34
C LEU A 31 -7.06 10.74 5.61
N VAL A 32 -8.14 10.60 6.36
CA VAL A 32 -9.01 11.72 6.75
C VAL A 32 -8.24 12.76 7.55
N VAL A 33 -7.48 12.34 8.56
CA VAL A 33 -6.69 13.26 9.39
C VAL A 33 -5.62 13.97 8.55
N ASN A 34 -4.86 13.22 7.74
CA ASN A 34 -3.82 13.78 6.86
C ASN A 34 -4.42 14.70 5.80
N PHE A 35 -5.62 14.41 5.31
CA PHE A 35 -6.30 15.27 4.34
C PHE A 35 -6.73 16.60 4.98
N ILE A 36 -7.32 16.56 6.18
CA ILE A 36 -7.71 17.78 6.92
C ILE A 36 -6.48 18.62 7.25
N VAL A 37 -5.45 18.02 7.85
CA VAL A 37 -4.22 18.74 8.24
C VAL A 37 -3.45 19.21 7.01
N GLY A 38 -3.28 18.36 6.00
CA GLY A 38 -2.57 18.67 4.77
C GLY A 38 -3.24 19.78 3.96
N SER A 39 -4.58 19.76 3.84
CA SER A 39 -5.32 20.84 3.17
C SER A 39 -5.24 22.17 3.92
N LEU A 40 -5.26 22.16 5.25
CA LEU A 40 -5.07 23.35 6.06
C LEU A 40 -3.67 23.95 5.86
N ILE A 41 -2.62 23.14 5.98
CA ILE A 41 -1.24 23.58 5.78
C ILE A 41 -1.03 24.09 4.36
N ALA A 42 -1.49 23.34 3.36
CA ALA A 42 -1.35 23.73 1.96
C ALA A 42 -2.06 25.06 1.67
N ARG A 43 -3.26 25.27 2.25
CA ARG A 43 -3.96 26.55 2.14
C ARG A 43 -3.20 27.71 2.78
N LEU A 44 -2.58 27.49 3.93
CA LEU A 44 -1.82 28.53 4.64
C LEU A 44 -0.51 28.88 3.93
N MET A 45 0.17 27.90 3.32
CA MET A 45 1.49 28.08 2.72
C MET A 45 1.44 28.42 1.22
N ALA A 46 0.60 27.73 0.45
CA ALA A 46 0.56 27.81 -1.01
C ALA A 46 -0.70 28.55 -1.54
N GLY A 47 -1.64 28.91 -0.67
CA GLY A 47 -2.89 29.58 -1.05
C GLY A 47 -3.98 28.61 -1.51
N ALA A 48 -4.96 29.13 -2.27
CA ALA A 48 -6.09 28.33 -2.74
C ALA A 48 -5.65 27.32 -3.81
N ILE A 49 -5.73 26.03 -3.49
CA ILE A 49 -5.48 24.95 -4.44
C ILE A 49 -6.72 24.77 -5.31
N GLN A 50 -6.58 24.91 -6.62
CA GLN A 50 -7.63 24.59 -7.57
C GLN A 50 -7.65 23.09 -7.81
N VAL A 51 -8.54 22.37 -7.11
CA VAL A 51 -8.72 20.93 -7.30
C VAL A 51 -9.92 20.70 -8.21
N SER A 52 -9.72 19.95 -9.29
CA SER A 52 -10.82 19.57 -10.18
C SER A 52 -11.74 18.54 -9.51
N LEU A 53 -13.04 18.59 -9.80
CA LEU A 53 -14.00 17.62 -9.26
C LEU A 53 -13.64 16.18 -9.69
N SER A 54 -13.13 16.01 -10.91
CA SER A 54 -12.64 14.72 -11.42
C SER A 54 -11.47 14.18 -10.61
N ALA A 55 -10.52 15.04 -10.19
CA ALA A 55 -9.43 14.63 -9.32
C ALA A 55 -9.93 14.09 -7.98
N ILE A 56 -10.89 14.77 -7.36
CA ILE A 56 -11.47 14.35 -6.07
C ILE A 56 -12.16 12.98 -6.22
N LEU A 57 -13.00 12.83 -7.25
CA LEU A 57 -13.76 11.60 -7.48
C LEU A 57 -12.86 10.40 -7.79
N LEU A 58 -11.78 10.60 -8.55
CA LEU A 58 -10.85 9.53 -8.92
C LEU A 58 -9.79 9.27 -7.84
N PHE A 59 -9.49 10.23 -6.97
CA PHE A 59 -8.56 10.05 -5.86
C PHE A 59 -9.03 8.99 -4.88
N ILE A 60 -10.32 8.95 -4.54
CA ILE A 60 -10.88 7.97 -3.58
C ILE A 60 -10.60 6.51 -4.01
N PRO A 61 -11.03 6.07 -5.21
CA PRO A 61 -10.74 4.70 -5.64
C PRO A 61 -9.24 4.47 -5.84
N ALA A 62 -8.46 5.46 -6.29
CA ALA A 62 -7.01 5.33 -6.40
C ALA A 62 -6.34 5.13 -5.03
N ALA A 63 -6.77 5.87 -4.01
CA ALA A 63 -6.26 5.73 -2.65
C ALA A 63 -6.63 4.37 -2.06
N LEU A 64 -7.86 3.91 -2.25
CA LEU A 64 -8.29 2.59 -1.78
C LEU A 64 -7.47 1.47 -2.42
N LEU A 65 -7.27 1.50 -3.75
CA LEU A 65 -6.44 0.52 -4.44
C LEU A 65 -4.98 0.58 -3.97
N GLY A 66 -4.43 1.78 -3.79
CA GLY A 66 -3.09 1.99 -3.25
C GLY A 66 -2.91 1.37 -1.86
N LEU A 67 -3.86 1.64 -0.95
CA LEU A 67 -3.90 1.04 0.39
C LEU A 67 -4.04 -0.48 0.34
N SER A 68 -4.83 -1.03 -0.59
CA SER A 68 -4.95 -2.47 -0.76
C SER A 68 -3.63 -3.11 -1.20
N ILE A 69 -2.92 -2.48 -2.15
CA ILE A 69 -1.61 -2.96 -2.61
C ILE A 69 -0.62 -2.95 -1.45
N GLU A 70 -0.54 -1.84 -0.70
CA GLU A 70 0.32 -1.73 0.47
C GLU A 70 0.01 -2.83 1.51
N PHE A 71 -1.27 -3.05 1.80
CA PHE A 71 -1.70 -4.11 2.70
C PHE A 71 -1.18 -5.48 2.24
N PHE A 72 -1.41 -5.87 0.99
CA PHE A 72 -0.99 -7.19 0.51
C PHE A 72 0.53 -7.36 0.54
N ILE A 73 1.30 -6.31 0.21
CA ILE A 73 2.76 -6.35 0.31
C ILE A 73 3.20 -6.53 1.77
N LYS A 74 2.66 -5.74 2.71
CA LYS A 74 2.98 -5.86 4.14
C LYS A 74 2.59 -7.22 4.71
N VAL A 75 1.46 -7.79 4.28
CA VAL A 75 1.07 -9.14 4.67
C VAL A 75 2.01 -10.18 4.09
N CYS A 76 2.44 -10.07 2.83
CA CYS A 76 3.43 -11.00 2.26
C CYS A 76 4.71 -11.01 3.10
N ILE A 77 5.19 -9.83 3.51
CA ILE A 77 6.36 -9.67 4.37
C ILE A 77 6.11 -10.30 5.75
N GLY A 78 4.98 -10.00 6.38
CA GLY A 78 4.62 -10.54 7.69
C GLY A 78 4.44 -12.06 7.71
N LEU A 79 3.90 -12.65 6.64
CA LEU A 79 3.84 -14.10 6.45
C LEU A 79 5.23 -14.73 6.31
N GLY A 80 6.26 -13.94 5.98
CA GLY A 80 7.67 -14.34 6.04
C GLY A 80 8.10 -14.84 7.42
N ALA A 81 7.37 -14.52 8.49
CA ALA A 81 7.62 -15.00 9.86
C ALA A 81 7.56 -16.52 10.00
N PHE A 82 6.98 -17.25 9.02
CA PHE A 82 7.06 -18.72 9.00
C PHE A 82 8.46 -19.25 8.62
N TRP A 83 9.34 -18.41 8.08
CA TRP A 83 10.69 -18.77 7.64
C TRP A 83 11.79 -17.94 8.29
N VAL A 84 11.50 -16.70 8.67
CA VAL A 84 12.47 -15.74 9.19
C VAL A 84 12.08 -15.31 10.60
N GLU A 85 13.07 -15.12 11.46
CA GLU A 85 12.86 -14.77 12.88
C GLU A 85 12.39 -13.32 13.07
N ASP A 86 12.92 -12.40 12.26
CA ASP A 86 12.56 -10.98 12.30
C ASP A 86 11.93 -10.52 10.98
N THR A 87 10.65 -10.16 11.03
CA THR A 87 9.92 -9.55 9.90
C THR A 87 9.85 -8.02 9.99
N GLU A 88 10.15 -7.43 11.15
CA GLU A 88 10.11 -5.99 11.36
C GLU A 88 11.19 -5.29 10.53
N SER A 89 12.39 -5.90 10.44
CA SER A 89 13.46 -5.41 9.56
C SER A 89 13.04 -5.28 8.09
N PHE A 90 12.24 -6.23 7.59
CA PHE A 90 11.75 -6.19 6.21
C PHE A 90 10.62 -5.18 6.02
N LEU A 91 9.73 -5.02 7.01
CA LEU A 91 8.71 -3.98 6.99
C LEU A 91 9.35 -2.59 7.03
N PHE A 92 10.38 -2.41 7.84
CA PHE A 92 11.17 -1.18 7.87
C PHE A 92 11.82 -0.88 6.52
N LEU A 93 12.43 -1.90 5.88
CA LEU A 93 13.01 -1.75 4.55
C LEU A 93 11.95 -1.35 3.51
N TYR A 94 10.75 -1.96 3.58
CA TYR A 94 9.63 -1.58 2.73
C TYR A 94 9.23 -0.12 2.93
N ASP A 95 9.09 0.34 4.19
CA ASP A 95 8.72 1.73 4.48
C ASP A 95 9.79 2.72 3.98
N LYS A 96 11.09 2.35 4.02
CA LYS A 96 12.17 3.15 3.41
C LYS A 96 12.11 3.16 1.89
N ALA A 97 11.80 2.01 1.28
CA ALA A 97 11.61 1.93 -0.15
C ALA A 97 10.38 2.76 -0.59
N LEU A 98 9.29 2.76 0.19
CA LEU A 98 8.13 3.63 -0.03
C LEU A 98 8.49 5.11 0.10
N PHE A 99 9.32 5.48 1.08
CA PHE A 99 9.77 6.86 1.27
C PHE A 99 10.56 7.39 0.06
N ILE A 100 11.44 6.57 -0.52
CA ILE A 100 12.29 6.95 -1.67
C ILE A 100 11.52 6.80 -2.98
N PHE A 101 11.04 5.60 -3.29
CA PHE A 101 10.44 5.25 -4.59
C PHE A 101 8.95 5.61 -4.68
N GLY A 102 8.30 5.95 -3.56
CA GLY A 102 6.96 6.53 -3.53
C GLY A 102 6.95 8.05 -3.63
N GLY A 103 8.12 8.69 -3.75
CA GLY A 103 8.24 10.13 -4.00
C GLY A 103 7.97 11.03 -2.77
N MET A 104 8.07 10.48 -1.55
CA MET A 104 7.95 11.29 -0.32
C MET A 104 9.17 12.19 -0.10
N MET A 105 10.37 11.69 -0.40
CA MET A 105 11.61 12.46 -0.22
C MET A 105 11.77 13.56 -1.28
N LEU A 106 11.49 13.21 -2.53
CA LEU A 106 11.58 14.08 -3.69
C LEU A 106 10.59 13.60 -4.76
N PRO A 107 9.92 14.48 -5.50
CA PRO A 107 9.13 14.09 -6.66
C PRO A 107 9.91 13.16 -7.59
N LEU A 108 9.29 12.06 -8.02
CA LEU A 108 9.96 11.06 -8.87
C LEU A 108 10.46 11.65 -10.20
N ASP A 109 9.83 12.72 -10.67
CA ASP A 109 10.23 13.46 -11.88
C ASP A 109 11.64 14.04 -11.78
N LEU A 110 12.11 14.34 -10.57
CA LEU A 110 13.42 14.95 -10.30
C LEU A 110 14.52 13.91 -10.03
N LEU A 111 14.19 12.61 -10.04
CA LEU A 111 15.18 11.56 -9.88
C LEU A 111 16.01 11.35 -11.16
N PRO A 112 17.27 10.86 -11.04
CA PRO A 112 18.06 10.45 -12.19
C PRO A 112 17.32 9.42 -13.06
N ASP A 113 17.52 9.48 -14.38
CA ASP A 113 16.72 8.72 -15.36
C ASP A 113 16.58 7.23 -15.05
N MET A 114 17.68 6.57 -14.68
CA MET A 114 17.68 5.14 -14.37
C MET A 114 16.78 4.84 -13.16
N ILE A 115 16.94 5.61 -12.08
CA ILE A 115 16.19 5.43 -10.84
C ILE A 115 14.71 5.75 -11.07
N ARG A 116 14.43 6.85 -11.78
CA ARG A 116 13.07 7.26 -12.14
C ARG A 116 12.31 6.16 -12.88
N ARG A 117 12.92 5.56 -13.90
CA ARG A 117 12.28 4.46 -14.68
C ARG A 117 11.93 3.26 -13.79
N ILE A 118 12.79 2.91 -12.85
CA ILE A 118 12.54 1.83 -11.89
C ILE A 118 11.39 2.24 -10.95
N SER A 119 11.45 3.43 -10.35
CA SER A 119 10.41 3.92 -9.45
C SER A 119 9.03 3.94 -10.11
N MET A 120 8.96 4.33 -11.39
CA MET A 120 7.70 4.44 -12.13
C MET A 120 6.94 3.11 -12.29
N VAL A 121 7.64 1.97 -12.25
CA VAL A 121 7.02 0.64 -12.38
C VAL A 121 6.82 -0.06 -11.03
N LEU A 122 7.53 0.38 -9.99
CA LEU A 122 7.43 -0.18 -8.64
C LEU A 122 6.06 0.10 -8.01
N PRO A 123 5.59 -0.76 -7.08
CA PRO A 123 4.27 -0.60 -6.46
C PRO A 123 4.18 0.70 -5.65
N MET A 124 5.28 1.16 -5.06
CA MET A 124 5.34 2.40 -4.26
C MET A 124 4.82 3.62 -5.03
N ASN A 125 5.11 3.70 -6.34
CA ASN A 125 4.61 4.77 -7.20
C ASN A 125 3.08 4.72 -7.35
N PHE A 126 2.49 3.53 -7.39
CA PHE A 126 1.03 3.31 -7.49
C PHE A 126 0.31 3.40 -6.14
N VAL A 127 1.02 3.13 -5.04
CA VAL A 127 0.51 3.29 -3.68
C VAL A 127 0.40 4.77 -3.31
N LEU A 128 1.41 5.58 -3.68
CA LEU A 128 1.53 6.94 -3.14
C LEU A 128 1.69 8.04 -4.19
N TYR A 129 2.73 7.97 -5.03
CA TYR A 129 3.12 9.09 -5.89
C TYR A 129 2.03 9.46 -6.92
N ARG A 130 1.53 8.48 -7.69
CA ARG A 130 0.54 8.72 -8.73
C ARG A 130 -0.83 9.17 -8.18
N PRO A 131 -1.39 8.56 -7.10
CA PRO A 131 -2.59 9.09 -6.47
C PRO A 131 -2.42 10.54 -5.98
N ALA A 132 -1.27 10.88 -5.38
CA ALA A 132 -0.99 12.24 -4.95
C ALA A 132 -0.90 13.21 -6.14
N ARG A 133 -0.23 12.81 -7.23
CA ARG A 133 -0.12 13.59 -8.47
C ARG A 133 -1.49 13.82 -9.12
N LEU A 134 -2.35 12.80 -9.16
CA LEU A 134 -3.72 12.90 -9.66
C LEU A 134 -4.53 13.98 -8.92
N PHE A 135 -4.35 14.08 -7.60
CA PHE A 135 -5.02 15.08 -6.78
C PHE A 135 -4.43 16.49 -6.97
N ALA A 136 -3.11 16.60 -7.07
CA ALA A 136 -2.40 17.88 -7.20
C ALA A 136 -2.47 18.48 -8.62
N GLY A 137 -2.52 17.65 -9.65
CA GLY A 137 -2.52 18.05 -11.06
C GLY A 137 -3.22 16.99 -11.91
N TYR A 138 -4.51 17.19 -12.16
CA TYR A 138 -5.31 16.24 -12.93
C TYR A 138 -4.89 16.21 -14.40
N GLU A 139 -4.45 15.04 -14.86
CA GLU A 139 -4.14 14.75 -16.25
C GLU A 139 -4.95 13.52 -16.68
N ALA A 140 -5.89 13.69 -17.62
CA ALA A 140 -6.76 12.60 -18.06
C ALA A 140 -5.97 11.41 -18.63
N GLU A 141 -4.86 11.67 -19.32
CA GLU A 141 -3.98 10.65 -19.89
C GLU A 141 -3.26 9.81 -18.83
N ALA A 142 -3.06 10.36 -17.62
CA ALA A 142 -2.40 9.68 -16.52
C ALA A 142 -3.33 8.71 -15.75
N VAL A 143 -4.65 8.83 -15.95
CA VAL A 143 -5.67 8.03 -15.24
C VAL A 143 -5.53 6.54 -15.58
N TRP A 144 -5.48 6.20 -16.88
CA TRP A 144 -5.43 4.80 -17.30
C TRP A 144 -4.15 4.07 -16.85
N PRO A 145 -2.95 4.65 -17.02
CA PRO A 145 -1.73 4.06 -16.48
C PRO A 145 -1.75 3.88 -14.96
N LEU A 146 -2.37 4.79 -14.21
CA LEU A 146 -2.50 4.69 -12.75
C LEU A 146 -3.36 3.47 -12.38
N PHE A 147 -4.61 3.43 -12.83
CA PHE A 147 -5.53 2.35 -12.45
C PHE A 147 -5.11 1.00 -13.02
N GLY A 148 -4.61 0.95 -14.26
CA GLY A 148 -4.10 -0.27 -14.87
C GLY A 148 -2.94 -0.87 -14.09
N GLY A 149 -1.97 -0.04 -13.67
CA GLY A 149 -0.86 -0.51 -12.85
C GLY A 149 -1.24 -0.85 -11.41
N GLN A 150 -2.21 -0.13 -10.82
CA GLN A 150 -2.76 -0.50 -9.51
C GLN A 150 -3.44 -1.87 -9.55
N LEU A 151 -4.28 -2.13 -10.54
CA LEU A 151 -4.94 -3.41 -10.71
C LEU A 151 -3.94 -4.55 -10.96
N ALA A 152 -2.92 -4.31 -11.79
CA ALA A 152 -1.87 -5.29 -12.05
C ALA A 152 -1.08 -5.64 -10.77
N TRP A 153 -0.67 -4.63 -10.00
CA TRP A 153 0.04 -4.84 -8.73
C TRP A 153 -0.85 -5.46 -7.66
N LEU A 154 -2.12 -5.09 -7.60
CA LEU A 154 -3.07 -5.68 -6.66
C LEU A 154 -3.28 -7.16 -6.94
N ALA A 155 -3.45 -7.53 -8.22
CA ALA A 155 -3.55 -8.93 -8.64
C ALA A 155 -2.27 -9.71 -8.32
N LEU A 156 -1.10 -9.14 -8.63
CA LEU A 156 0.20 -9.76 -8.35
C LEU A 156 0.43 -9.96 -6.85
N ALA A 157 0.25 -8.91 -6.04
CA ALA A 157 0.45 -8.96 -4.59
C ALA A 157 -0.57 -9.88 -3.92
N GLY A 158 -1.84 -9.87 -4.36
CA GLY A 158 -2.88 -10.79 -3.87
C GLY A 158 -2.58 -12.26 -4.19
N LEU A 159 -2.07 -12.54 -5.40
CA LEU A 159 -1.64 -13.88 -5.80
C LEU A 159 -0.46 -14.36 -4.94
N LEU A 160 0.58 -13.53 -4.80
CA LEU A 160 1.75 -13.83 -3.97
C LEU A 160 1.34 -14.08 -2.51
N CYS A 161 0.48 -13.23 -1.95
CA CYS A 161 -0.04 -13.39 -0.60
C CYS A 161 -0.74 -14.73 -0.42
N THR A 162 -1.57 -15.12 -1.39
CA THR A 162 -2.30 -16.39 -1.35
C THR A 162 -1.35 -17.59 -1.40
N ILE A 163 -0.31 -17.54 -2.24
CA ILE A 163 0.71 -18.59 -2.35
C ILE A 163 1.49 -18.72 -1.04
N ILE A 164 2.03 -17.62 -0.52
CA ILE A 164 2.85 -17.59 0.70
C ILE A 164 2.02 -18.08 1.89
N TYR A 165 0.77 -17.63 2.01
CA TYR A 165 -0.13 -18.06 3.08
C TYR A 165 -0.35 -19.58 3.07
N ARG A 166 -0.64 -20.16 1.89
CA ARG A 166 -0.81 -21.61 1.74
C ARG A 166 0.46 -22.39 2.09
N MET A 167 1.63 -21.87 1.73
CA MET A 167 2.92 -22.48 2.08
C MET A 167 3.16 -22.44 3.60
N GLY A 168 2.85 -21.31 4.23
CA GLY A 168 3.01 -21.11 5.68
C GLY A 168 2.13 -22.06 6.51
N VAL A 169 0.85 -22.15 6.17
CA VAL A 169 -0.12 -23.04 6.86
C VAL A 169 0.33 -24.51 6.78
N LYS A 170 0.81 -24.97 5.62
CA LYS A 170 1.34 -26.35 5.48
C LYS A 170 2.52 -26.60 6.42
N ARG A 171 3.42 -25.63 6.60
CA ARG A 171 4.60 -25.77 7.45
C ARG A 171 4.24 -25.88 8.94
N VAL A 172 3.28 -25.09 9.40
CA VAL A 172 2.78 -25.15 10.79
C VAL A 172 2.18 -26.53 11.09
N ASN A 173 1.38 -27.08 10.16
CA ASN A 173 0.78 -28.41 10.32
C ASN A 173 1.81 -29.55 10.35
N VAL A 174 3.01 -29.39 9.76
CA VAL A 174 4.08 -30.41 9.79
C VAL A 174 4.89 -30.34 11.08
N ASN A 175 5.09 -29.16 11.64
CA ASN A 175 5.87 -28.96 12.88
C ASN A 175 5.03 -29.04 14.17
N GLY A 176 3.70 -29.06 14.06
CA GLY A 176 2.75 -29.08 15.17
C GLY A 176 1.81 -30.28 15.17
N GLY A 177 2.19 -31.38 14.49
CA GLY A 177 1.56 -32.69 14.68
C GLY A 177 1.76 -33.20 16.11
#